data_AF-A0A7J8HHS2-F1
#
_entry.id   AF-A0A7J8HHS2-F1
#
_cell.length_a   1.000
_cell.length_b   1.000
_cell.length_c   1.000
_cell.angle_alpha   90.00
_cell.angle_beta   90.00
_cell.angle_gamma   90.00
#
_symmetry.space_group_name_H-M   'P 1'
#
loop_
_entity.id
_entity.type
_entity.pdbx_description
1 polymer ?
#
loop_
_entity_poly.entity_id
_entity_poly.type
_entity_poly.pdbx_seq_one_letter_code
_entity_poly.pdbx_strand_id
1 'polypeptide(L)'
;MGNDYSNPAFWLGVTGKISLLSLACETTELVWVDHWPLKGEKLLQANKLVKQQLEAGHIEPSVNPWNTLIFVIPKKDGKWRLLYDLKAINAIIESMGALQPGLPNPQQFKEEPLNIVNDSQYVVKVLQKIEQGFIRHLANQHLLTLFLSLQALIDQQNHSIFITHI
;
A
#
# COMPACT_ATOMS: atom_id res chain seq x y z
N MET A 1 -19.82 13.88 31.28
CA MET A 1 -19.05 12.79 31.92
C MET A 1 -18.93 11.69 30.88
N GLY A 2 -17.83 11.39 30.22
CA GLY A 2 -16.43 11.79 30.24
C GLY A 2 -15.78 10.72 29.37
N ASN A 3 -15.42 11.04 28.14
CA ASN A 3 -14.79 10.08 27.24
C ASN A 3 -13.41 9.76 27.81
N ASP A 4 -13.24 8.56 28.33
CA ASP A 4 -11.95 8.12 28.84
C ASP A 4 -11.08 7.73 27.64
N TYR A 5 -10.36 8.72 27.12
CA TYR A 5 -9.36 8.60 26.04
C TYR A 5 -8.06 7.91 26.52
N SER A 6 -8.09 7.17 27.62
CA SER A 6 -6.92 6.62 28.31
C SER A 6 -6.48 5.23 27.83
N ASN A 7 -6.88 4.79 26.63
CA ASN A 7 -6.31 3.57 26.04
C ASN A 7 -5.16 3.93 25.06
N PRO A 8 -3.89 3.90 25.51
CA PRO A 8 -2.74 4.26 24.68
C PRO A 8 -2.49 3.29 23.51
N ALA A 9 -3.09 2.09 23.51
CA ALA A 9 -2.87 1.08 22.48
C ALA A 9 -3.41 1.47 21.09
N PHE A 10 -4.36 2.42 21.02
CA PHE A 10 -4.94 2.87 19.75
C PHE A 10 -4.01 3.79 18.96
N TRP A 11 -3.18 4.60 19.65
CA TRP A 11 -2.20 5.50 19.00
C TRP A 11 -0.84 4.82 18.75
N LEU A 12 -0.53 3.76 19.49
CA LEU A 12 0.74 3.04 19.43
C LEU A 12 1.06 2.37 18.08
N GLY A 13 0.10 2.27 17.15
CA GLY A 13 0.36 1.75 15.80
C GLY A 13 0.84 2.78 14.77
N VAL A 14 0.67 4.09 15.04
CA VAL A 14 1.04 5.18 14.11
C VAL A 14 1.88 6.28 14.79
N THR A 15 2.16 6.14 16.09
CA THR A 15 3.21 6.90 16.80
C THR A 15 4.46 6.07 17.05
N GLY A 16 4.74 5.09 16.19
CA GLY A 16 6.10 4.58 16.06
C GLY A 16 6.96 5.74 15.55
N LYS A 17 8.05 6.07 16.25
CA LYS A 17 9.13 6.92 15.72
C LYS A 17 9.32 6.48 14.27
N ILE A 18 9.05 7.35 13.28
CA ILE A 18 9.53 7.10 11.92
C ILE A 18 11.04 7.10 12.09
N SER A 19 11.63 5.91 12.27
CA SER A 19 13.06 5.76 12.13
C SER A 19 13.31 6.13 10.69
N LEU A 20 13.82 7.34 10.46
CA LEU A 20 14.33 7.75 9.16
C LEU A 20 15.21 6.60 8.68
N LEU A 21 14.72 5.86 7.68
CA LEU A 21 15.52 4.83 7.03
C LEU A 21 16.56 5.61 6.24
N SER A 22 17.79 5.61 6.76
CA SER A 22 18.91 6.25 6.09
C SER A 22 19.17 5.48 4.81
N LEU A 23 18.89 6.10 3.67
CA LEU A 23 19.29 5.58 2.36
C LEU A 23 20.78 5.80 2.20
N ALA A 24 21.55 4.73 2.22
CA ALA A 24 22.95 4.76 1.81
C ALA A 24 23.00 4.73 0.28
N CYS A 25 23.71 5.69 -0.30
CA CYS A 25 24.03 5.71 -1.71
C CYS A 25 25.45 5.18 -1.88
N GLU A 26 25.64 4.20 -2.77
CA GLU A 26 26.94 3.57 -2.98
C GLU A 26 27.93 4.50 -3.70
N THR A 27 27.43 5.57 -4.34
CA THR A 27 28.22 6.48 -5.16
C THR A 27 27.98 7.96 -4.83
N THR A 28 29.02 8.77 -5.02
CA THR A 28 28.98 10.25 -4.94
C THR A 28 28.79 10.90 -6.31
N GLU A 29 28.60 10.10 -7.36
CA GLU A 29 28.45 10.58 -8.73
C GLU A 29 27.07 11.20 -8.95
N LEU A 30 27.05 12.32 -9.69
CA LEU A 30 25.81 13.03 -10.00
C LEU A 30 24.97 12.22 -10.98
N VAL A 31 23.74 11.90 -10.58
CA VAL A 31 22.74 11.33 -11.49
C VAL A 31 21.98 12.46 -12.18
N TRP A 32 22.35 12.71 -13.43
CA TRP A 32 21.62 13.60 -14.33
C TRP A 32 21.01 12.78 -15.46
N VAL A 33 19.68 12.71 -15.50
CA VAL A 33 18.96 12.08 -16.61
C VAL A 33 18.26 13.15 -17.42
N ASP A 34 18.54 13.18 -18.73
CA ASP A 34 17.97 14.17 -19.65
C ASP A 34 16.48 13.96 -19.86
N HIS A 35 15.73 15.06 -19.75
CA HIS A 35 14.27 15.01 -19.83
C HIS A 35 13.76 14.72 -21.24
N TRP A 36 12.80 13.82 -21.37
CA TRP A 36 12.08 13.65 -22.63
C TRP A 36 11.25 14.89 -22.94
N PRO A 37 11.14 15.31 -24.22
CA PRO A 37 10.33 16.46 -24.56
C PRO A 37 8.84 16.14 -24.34
N LEU A 38 8.27 16.65 -23.25
CA LEU A 38 6.83 16.65 -23.02
C LEU A 38 6.19 17.73 -23.89
N LYS A 39 5.19 17.35 -24.70
CA LYS A 39 4.50 18.26 -25.62
C LYS A 39 2.99 18.24 -25.42
N GLY A 40 2.34 19.36 -25.74
CA GLY A 40 0.89 19.50 -25.77
C GLY A 40 0.22 19.25 -24.42
N GLU A 41 -0.80 18.39 -24.41
CA GLU A 41 -1.62 18.10 -23.23
C GLU A 41 -0.80 17.54 -22.05
N LYS A 42 0.18 16.68 -22.32
CA LYS A 42 1.00 16.06 -21.28
C LYS A 42 1.78 17.09 -20.48
N LEU A 43 2.31 18.13 -21.14
CA LEU A 43 3.04 19.20 -20.47
C LEU A 43 2.11 20.04 -19.58
N LEU A 44 0.91 20.34 -20.08
CA LEU A 44 -0.09 21.09 -19.32
C LEU A 44 -0.52 20.33 -18.05
N GLN A 45 -0.76 19.03 -18.17
CA GLN A 45 -1.14 18.19 -17.04
C GLN A 45 0.01 18.00 -16.05
N ALA A 46 1.25 17.84 -16.52
CA ALA A 46 2.42 17.77 -15.66
C ALA A 46 2.58 19.06 -14.84
N ASN A 47 2.49 20.24 -15.47
CA ASN A 47 2.57 21.52 -14.78
C ASN A 47 1.45 21.69 -13.73
N LYS A 48 0.23 21.29 -14.07
CA LYS A 48 -0.91 21.34 -13.14
C LYS A 48 -0.68 20.44 -11.93
N LEU A 49 -0.23 19.20 -12.15
CA LEU A 49 0.02 18.24 -11.06
C LEU A 49 1.19 18.69 -10.18
N VAL A 50 2.30 19.17 -10.75
CA VAL A 50 3.44 19.70 -9.99
C VAL A 50 2.99 20.88 -9.12
N LYS A 51 2.22 21.82 -9.68
CA LYS A 51 1.69 22.96 -8.90
C LYS A 51 0.79 22.51 -7.75
N GLN A 52 -0.07 21.52 -7.97
CA GLN A 52 -0.91 20.96 -6.92
C GLN A 52 -0.10 20.31 -5.80
N GLN A 53 0.98 19.58 -6.13
CA GLN A 53 1.87 18.98 -5.13
C GLN A 53 2.64 20.05 -4.34
N LEU A 54 3.04 21.14 -5.01
CA LEU A 54 3.71 22.28 -4.37
C LEU A 54 2.77 23.00 -3.39
N GLU A 55 1.53 23.26 -3.80
CA GLU A 55 0.50 23.86 -2.94
C GLU A 55 0.11 22.96 -1.76
N ALA A 56 0.13 21.63 -1.96
CA ALA A 56 -0.09 20.66 -0.88
C ALA A 56 1.10 20.53 0.09
N GLY A 57 2.25 21.15 -0.21
CA GLY A 57 3.47 21.04 0.59
C GLY A 57 4.16 19.67 0.49
N HIS A 58 3.85 18.88 -0.53
CA HIS A 58 4.48 17.57 -0.74
C HIS A 58 5.83 17.67 -1.47
N ILE A 59 6.06 18.75 -2.21
CA ILE A 59 7.31 19.05 -2.91
C ILE A 59 7.75 20.48 -2.63
N GLU A 60 9.05 20.73 -2.71
CA GLU A 60 9.65 22.05 -2.55
C GLU A 60 10.65 22.33 -3.67
N PRO A 61 10.89 23.60 -4.05
CA PRO A 61 11.94 23.95 -4.99
C PRO A 61 13.31 23.57 -4.43
N SER A 62 14.14 22.93 -5.26
CA SER A 62 15.48 22.50 -4.87
C SER A 62 16.52 22.99 -5.87
N VAL A 63 17.73 23.27 -5.37
CA VAL A 63 18.93 23.57 -6.18
C VAL A 63 19.80 22.32 -6.40
N ASN A 64 19.28 21.14 -6.05
CA ASN A 64 19.99 19.88 -6.12
C ASN A 64 20.46 19.58 -7.56
N PRO A 65 21.74 19.24 -7.78
CA PRO A 65 22.24 18.87 -9.12
C PRO A 65 21.70 17.52 -9.63
N TRP A 66 20.90 16.80 -8.85
CA TRP A 66 20.32 15.52 -9.24
C TRP A 66 19.00 15.75 -9.97
N ASN A 67 18.85 15.13 -11.14
CA ASN A 67 17.63 15.23 -11.93
C ASN A 67 17.07 13.84 -12.24
N THR A 68 15.78 13.66 -11.98
CA THR A 68 15.02 12.46 -12.37
C THR A 68 13.93 12.83 -13.36
N LEU A 69 13.59 11.86 -14.22
CA LEU A 69 12.56 12.09 -15.22
C LEU A 69 11.19 12.05 -14.57
N ILE A 70 10.35 13.03 -14.91
CA ILE A 70 8.92 13.00 -14.64
C ILE A 70 8.12 12.73 -15.91
N PHE A 71 7.00 12.05 -15.79
CA PHE A 71 6.04 11.91 -16.87
C PHE A 71 4.64 11.73 -16.32
N VAL A 72 3.66 11.93 -17.20
CA VAL A 72 2.24 11.82 -16.84
C VAL A 72 1.56 10.75 -17.67
N ILE A 73 0.72 9.96 -17.01
CA ILE A 73 -0.10 8.91 -17.63
C ILE A 73 -1.57 9.13 -17.26
N PRO A 74 -2.50 9.05 -18.23
CA PRO A 74 -3.93 9.09 -17.94
C PRO A 74 -4.38 7.76 -17.32
N LYS A 75 -5.24 7.84 -16.30
CA LYS A 75 -5.95 6.69 -15.73
C LYS A 75 -7.20 6.38 -16.55
N LYS A 76 -7.73 5.16 -16.38
CA LYS A 76 -9.06 4.78 -16.88
C LYS A 76 -10.17 5.70 -16.37
N ASP A 77 -10.03 6.22 -15.15
CA ASP A 77 -11.00 7.14 -14.52
C ASP A 77 -10.91 8.59 -15.06
N GLY A 78 -10.12 8.85 -16.11
CA GLY A 78 -9.92 10.19 -16.69
C GLY A 78 -8.99 11.13 -15.90
N LYS A 79 -8.57 10.74 -14.69
CA LYS A 79 -7.57 11.46 -13.90
C LYS A 79 -6.15 11.22 -14.43
N TRP A 80 -5.25 12.17 -14.23
CA TRP A 80 -3.83 12.03 -14.57
C TRP A 80 -3.01 11.64 -13.34
N ARG A 81 -1.95 10.86 -13.55
CA ARG A 81 -0.95 10.52 -12.53
C ARG A 81 0.41 11.07 -12.94
N LEU A 82 1.09 11.72 -11.99
CA LEU A 82 2.49 12.09 -12.09
C LEU A 82 3.33 10.89 -11.64
N LEU A 83 4.32 10.51 -12.44
CA LEU A 83 5.23 9.41 -12.18
C LEU A 83 6.68 9.91 -12.32
N TYR A 84 7.55 9.31 -11.52
CA TYR A 84 8.99 9.56 -11.52
C TYR A 84 9.70 8.31 -12.04
N ASP A 85 10.63 8.46 -12.97
CA ASP A 85 11.54 7.38 -13.35
C ASP A 85 12.70 7.33 -12.37
N LEU A 86 12.60 6.40 -11.42
CA LEU A 86 13.60 6.21 -10.37
C LEU A 86 14.60 5.12 -10.72
N LYS A 87 14.64 4.59 -11.96
CA LYS A 87 15.55 3.49 -12.31
C LYS A 87 17.03 3.80 -12.07
N ALA A 88 17.47 5.00 -12.47
CA ALA A 88 18.85 5.42 -12.29
C ALA A 88 19.21 5.57 -10.80
N ILE A 89 18.27 6.09 -10.00
CA ILE A 89 18.41 6.20 -8.54
C ILE A 89 18.43 4.80 -7.89
N ASN A 90 17.52 3.91 -8.28
CA ASN A 90 17.45 2.57 -7.72
C ASN A 90 18.69 1.72 -8.04
N ALA A 91 19.47 2.08 -9.05
CA ALA A 91 20.71 1.40 -9.39
C ALA A 91 21.91 1.81 -8.51
N ILE A 92 21.84 2.97 -7.84
CA ILE A 92 22.93 3.51 -7.01
C ILE A 92 22.61 3.43 -5.50
N ILE A 93 21.35 3.24 -5.14
CA ILE A 93 20.93 3.06 -3.75
C ILE A 93 21.30 1.64 -3.32
N GLU A 94 21.93 1.52 -2.15
CA GLU A 94 22.27 0.24 -1.55
C GLU A 94 20.99 -0.57 -1.30
N SER A 95 21.02 -1.86 -1.66
CA SER A 95 19.86 -2.73 -1.47
C SER A 95 19.53 -2.86 0.01
N MET A 96 18.40 -2.29 0.43
CA MET A 96 17.90 -2.36 1.81
C MET A 96 17.39 -3.76 2.23
N GLY A 97 17.63 -4.79 1.41
CA GLY A 97 16.99 -6.08 1.55
C GLY A 97 15.48 -6.02 1.26
N ALA A 98 14.78 -7.14 1.48
CA ALA A 98 13.34 -7.21 1.30
C ALA A 98 12.63 -6.40 2.41
N LEU A 99 12.17 -5.19 2.08
CA LEU A 99 11.37 -4.34 3.00
C LEU A 99 10.02 -4.99 3.38
N GLN A 100 9.54 -5.93 2.56
CA GLN A 100 8.40 -6.78 2.85
C GLN A 100 8.75 -8.22 2.44
N PRO A 101 8.33 -9.25 3.20
CA PRO A 101 8.39 -10.63 2.71
C PRO A 101 7.59 -10.69 1.41
N GLY A 102 8.27 -11.01 0.31
CA GLY A 102 7.71 -10.92 -1.03
C GLY A 102 6.39 -11.69 -1.17
N LEU A 103 5.55 -11.24 -2.10
CA LEU A 103 4.38 -12.02 -2.51
C LEU A 103 4.86 -13.39 -3.02
N PRO A 104 4.17 -14.49 -2.66
CA PRO A 104 4.53 -15.82 -3.14
C PRO A 104 4.44 -15.86 -4.68
N ASN A 105 5.37 -16.60 -5.31
CA ASN A 105 5.47 -16.67 -6.77
C ASN A 105 4.18 -17.29 -7.33
N PRO A 106 3.43 -16.61 -8.22
CA PRO A 106 2.19 -17.13 -8.79
C PRO A 106 2.33 -18.49 -9.48
N GLN A 107 3.53 -18.84 -9.96
CA GLN A 107 3.80 -20.12 -10.61
C GLN A 107 3.70 -21.33 -9.67
N GLN A 108 3.76 -21.13 -8.36
CA GLN A 108 3.65 -22.20 -7.37
C GLN A 108 2.21 -22.72 -7.18
N PHE A 109 1.20 -22.00 -7.69
CA PHE A 109 -0.21 -22.29 -7.43
C PHE A 109 -0.96 -22.81 -8.67
N LYS A 110 -0.29 -23.58 -9.54
CA LYS A 110 -0.90 -24.10 -10.77
C LYS A 110 -1.89 -25.25 -10.54
N GLU A 111 -1.80 -25.94 -9.42
CA GLU A 111 -2.53 -27.19 -9.17
C GLU A 111 -3.85 -27.01 -8.39
N GLU A 112 -4.02 -25.87 -7.70
CA GLU A 112 -5.23 -25.56 -6.93
C GLU A 112 -5.77 -24.18 -7.28
N PRO A 113 -7.10 -23.97 -7.31
CA PRO A 113 -7.69 -22.66 -7.53
C PRO A 113 -7.29 -21.72 -6.38
N LEU A 114 -6.53 -20.68 -6.74
CA LEU A 114 -5.98 -19.71 -5.80
C LEU A 114 -6.90 -18.50 -5.66
N ASN A 115 -7.57 -18.39 -4.53
CA ASN A 115 -8.32 -17.19 -4.17
C ASN A 115 -7.42 -16.25 -3.35
N ILE A 116 -6.78 -15.30 -4.04
CA ILE A 116 -6.05 -14.19 -3.38
C ILE A 116 -7.03 -13.05 -3.11
N VAL A 117 -7.31 -12.78 -1.84
CA VAL A 117 -8.07 -11.60 -1.42
C VAL A 117 -7.09 -10.56 -0.90
N ASN A 118 -6.99 -9.41 -1.60
CA ASN A 118 -6.25 -8.25 -1.12
C ASN A 118 -7.19 -7.43 -0.22
N ASP A 119 -6.94 -7.43 1.08
CA ASP A 119 -7.77 -6.71 2.04
C ASP A 119 -6.94 -6.09 3.18
N SER A 120 -7.50 -5.07 3.82
CA SER A 120 -6.95 -4.41 5.00
C SER A 120 -6.73 -5.38 6.18
N GLN A 121 -5.75 -5.11 7.08
CA GLN A 121 -5.51 -5.94 8.29
C GLN A 121 -6.78 -6.23 9.09
N TYR A 122 -7.75 -5.32 9.02
CA TYR A 122 -9.02 -5.42 9.71
C TYR A 122 -9.80 -6.68 9.29
N VAL A 123 -9.91 -6.94 7.99
CA VAL A 123 -10.72 -8.07 7.49
C VAL A 123 -10.00 -9.40 7.68
N VAL A 124 -8.68 -9.43 7.56
CA VAL A 124 -7.87 -10.63 7.85
C VAL A 124 -8.10 -11.11 9.29
N LYS A 125 -8.07 -10.16 10.24
CA LYS A 125 -8.33 -10.45 11.65
C LYS A 125 -9.79 -10.82 11.91
N VAL A 126 -10.73 -10.36 11.07
CA VAL A 126 -12.15 -10.73 11.19
C VAL A 126 -12.35 -12.19 10.78
N LEU A 127 -11.77 -12.66 9.67
CA LEU A 127 -11.88 -14.07 9.26
C LEU A 127 -11.29 -15.02 10.32
N GLN A 128 -10.08 -14.75 10.81
CA GLN A 128 -9.47 -15.53 11.89
C GLN A 128 -10.32 -15.52 13.17
N LYS A 129 -10.95 -14.38 13.49
CA LYS A 129 -11.84 -14.25 14.65
C LYS A 129 -13.19 -14.95 14.44
N ILE A 130 -13.66 -15.12 13.22
CA ILE A 130 -14.91 -15.85 12.92
C ILE A 130 -14.64 -17.36 12.97
N GLU A 131 -13.50 -17.82 12.46
CA GLU A 131 -13.05 -19.21 12.53
C GLU A 131 -12.85 -19.67 13.99
N GLN A 132 -12.19 -18.85 14.81
CA GLN A 132 -11.85 -19.20 16.20
C GLN A 132 -12.84 -18.67 17.24
N GLY A 133 -13.81 -17.87 16.80
CA GLY A 133 -14.70 -17.11 17.67
C GLY A 133 -15.92 -17.90 18.11
N PHE A 134 -16.18 -17.90 19.41
CA PHE A 134 -17.44 -18.38 19.99
C PHE A 134 -18.25 -17.21 20.52
N ILE A 135 -19.50 -17.10 20.06
CA ILE A 135 -20.43 -16.08 20.55
C ILE A 135 -20.98 -16.55 21.91
N ARG A 136 -20.62 -15.82 22.98
CA ARG A 136 -20.98 -16.20 24.36
C ARG A 136 -22.45 -15.98 24.71
N HIS A 137 -23.12 -15.00 24.11
CA HIS A 137 -24.55 -14.75 24.26
C HIS A 137 -25.01 -13.70 23.23
N LEU A 138 -26.04 -14.00 22.43
CA LEU A 138 -26.64 -13.03 21.51
C LEU A 138 -28.15 -12.92 21.74
N ALA A 139 -28.64 -11.71 21.99
CA ALA A 139 -30.07 -11.44 22.10
C ALA A 139 -30.79 -11.47 20.74
N ASN A 140 -30.05 -11.37 19.63
CA ASN A 140 -30.59 -11.31 18.27
C ASN A 140 -30.40 -12.64 17.53
N GLN A 141 -31.50 -13.37 17.34
CA GLN A 141 -31.51 -14.68 16.68
C GLN A 141 -31.07 -14.60 15.22
N HIS A 142 -31.41 -13.53 14.50
CA HIS A 142 -31.06 -13.40 13.08
C HIS A 142 -29.55 -13.25 12.85
N LEU A 143 -28.88 -12.46 13.70
CA LEU A 143 -27.43 -12.30 13.64
C LEU A 143 -26.70 -13.59 14.02
N LEU A 144 -27.25 -14.36 14.97
CA LEU A 144 -26.73 -15.69 15.29
C LEU A 144 -26.86 -16.65 14.09
N THR A 145 -28.01 -16.65 13.40
CA THR A 145 -28.20 -17.46 12.18
C THR A 145 -27.22 -17.09 11.09
N LEU A 146 -27.01 -15.79 10.83
CA LEU A 146 -26.05 -15.34 9.82
C LEU A 146 -24.60 -15.74 10.17
N PHE A 147 -24.22 -15.60 11.44
CA PHE A 147 -22.88 -15.99 11.89
C PHE A 147 -22.64 -17.49 11.76
N LEU A 148 -23.61 -18.32 12.19
CA LEU A 148 -23.51 -19.78 12.07
C LEU A 148 -23.50 -20.24 10.60
N SER A 149 -24.30 -19.61 9.73
CA SER A 149 -24.26 -19.89 8.29
C SER A 149 -22.91 -19.52 7.68
N LEU A 150 -22.32 -18.41 8.11
CA LEU A 150 -20.99 -18.00 7.65
C LEU A 150 -19.90 -18.96 8.12
N GLN A 151 -19.93 -19.40 9.39
CA GLN A 151 -19.02 -20.42 9.91
C GLN A 151 -19.16 -21.74 9.14
N ALA A 152 -20.39 -22.21 8.89
CA ALA A 152 -20.62 -23.42 8.12
C ALA A 152 -20.10 -23.33 6.68
N LEU A 153 -20.19 -22.15 6.05
CA LEU A 153 -19.62 -21.92 4.71
C LEU A 153 -18.09 -21.89 4.73
N ILE A 154 -17.49 -21.38 5.82
CA ILE A 154 -16.04 -21.40 6.01
C ILE A 154 -15.57 -22.85 6.23
N ASP A 155 -16.25 -23.62 7.07
CA ASP A 155 -15.91 -25.02 7.36
C ASP A 155 -16.07 -25.96 6.14
N GLN A 156 -16.99 -25.64 5.23
CA GLN A 156 -17.24 -26.41 4.00
C GLN A 156 -16.34 -26.00 2.83
N GLN A 157 -15.35 -25.12 3.04
CA GLN A 157 -14.48 -24.69 1.95
C GLN A 157 -13.54 -25.83 1.53
N ASN A 158 -13.49 -26.09 0.23
CA ASN A 158 -12.62 -27.12 -0.36
C ASN A 158 -11.31 -26.54 -0.93
N HIS A 159 -11.10 -25.23 -0.82
CA HIS A 159 -9.97 -24.53 -1.41
C HIS A 159 -9.39 -23.52 -0.42
N SER A 160 -8.07 -23.51 -0.30
CA SER A 160 -7.33 -22.60 0.57
C SER A 160 -7.49 -21.14 0.10
N ILE A 161 -7.87 -20.24 1.00
CA ILE A 161 -7.89 -18.79 0.75
C ILE A 161 -6.58 -18.21 1.28
N PHE A 162 -5.86 -17.50 0.41
CA PHE A 162 -4.62 -16.82 0.79
C PHE A 162 -4.90 -15.33 0.90
N ILE A 163 -4.85 -14.82 2.13
CA ILE A 163 -5.11 -13.42 2.40
C ILE A 163 -3.76 -12.70 2.46
N THR A 164 -3.54 -11.81 1.50
CA THR A 164 -2.32 -10.98 1.46
C THR A 164 -2.64 -9.60 2.00
N HIS A 165 -1.77 -9.09 2.88
CA HIS A 165 -1.87 -7.74 3.43
C HIS A 165 -0.87 -6.79 2.76
N ILE A 166 -1.25 -5.52 2.52
CA ILE A 166 -0.34 -4.43 2.14
C ILE A 166 -0.26 -3.42 3.28
#